data_AF-A0A822EGW3-F1
#
_entry.id   AF-A0A822EGW3-F1
#
_cell.length_a   1.000
_cell.length_b   1.000
_cell.length_c   1.000
_cell.angle_alpha   90.00
_cell.angle_beta   90.00
_cell.angle_gamma   90.00
#
_symmetry.space_group_name_H-M   'P 1'
#
loop_
_entity.id
_entity.type
_entity.pdbx_description
1 polymer ?
#
loop_
_entity_poly.entity_id
_entity_poly.type
_entity_poly.pdbx_seq_one_letter_code
_entity_poly.pdbx_strand_id
1 'polypeptide(L)'
;LVALSLSTATNFEQFGLKLYSSVSQNKKNENIFLSPASISLAMSMCAVGAQQETLNQMLKAFEVSSGNELIKTVEQIMDIFSIATQDKQVQLKLANRLYAQKAYQLQEEYLKIVQIFFKADMKLEDFENESAQAVQRINTWVEQQTNNLIRNLLSTRDVTPDTRLIIINSIYFK
;
A
#
# COMPACT_ATOMS: atom_id res chain seq x y z
N LEU A 1 24.33 0.54 -9.26
CA LEU A 1 23.28 1.59 -9.22
C LEU A 1 22.01 0.95 -9.75
N VAL A 2 20.98 0.78 -8.92
CA VAL A 2 19.65 0.42 -9.42
C VAL A 2 19.08 1.70 -10.03
N ALA A 3 18.97 1.76 -11.35
CA ALA A 3 18.35 2.88 -12.05
C ALA A 3 16.90 2.51 -12.37
N LEU A 4 15.95 3.39 -12.05
CA LEU A 4 14.59 3.28 -12.58
C LEU A 4 14.67 3.32 -14.09
N SER A 5 13.87 2.49 -14.75
CA SER A 5 13.66 2.69 -16.17
C SER A 5 12.99 4.04 -16.40
N LEU A 6 13.28 4.70 -17.53
CA LEU A 6 12.70 6.00 -17.84
C LEU A 6 11.15 5.94 -17.86
N SER A 7 10.58 4.85 -18.35
CA SER A 7 9.14 4.62 -18.32
C SER A 7 8.62 4.46 -16.90
N THR A 8 9.28 3.67 -16.04
CA THR A 8 8.89 3.53 -14.64
C THR A 8 8.91 4.86 -13.90
N ALA A 9 9.97 5.66 -14.07
CA ALA A 9 10.07 6.98 -13.46
C ALA A 9 8.95 7.92 -13.93
N THR A 10 8.66 7.93 -15.22
CA THR A 10 7.61 8.79 -15.82
C THR A 10 6.23 8.41 -15.33
N ASN A 11 5.86 7.13 -15.38
CA ASN A 11 4.55 6.63 -14.94
C ASN A 11 4.32 6.94 -13.45
N PHE A 12 5.38 6.78 -12.65
CA PHE A 12 5.34 7.05 -11.24
C PHE A 12 5.15 8.55 -10.92
N GLU A 13 5.86 9.43 -11.62
CA GLU A 13 5.69 10.87 -11.51
C GLU A 13 4.26 11.29 -11.89
N GLN A 14 3.75 10.79 -13.01
CA GLN A 14 2.39 11.09 -13.49
C GLN A 14 1.32 10.64 -12.48
N PHE A 15 1.42 9.41 -11.97
CA PHE A 15 0.53 8.92 -10.93
C PHE A 15 0.61 9.81 -9.68
N GLY A 16 1.81 10.15 -9.23
CA GLY A 16 2.02 10.99 -8.05
C GLY A 16 1.43 12.39 -8.18
N LEU A 17 1.61 13.03 -9.34
CA LEU A 17 1.04 14.34 -9.64
C LEU A 17 -0.50 14.30 -9.68
N LYS A 18 -1.08 13.27 -10.30
CA LYS A 18 -2.54 13.06 -10.32
C LYS A 18 -3.10 12.82 -8.92
N LEU A 19 -2.43 11.99 -8.13
CA LEU A 19 -2.81 11.70 -6.75
C LEU A 19 -2.75 12.97 -5.88
N TYR A 20 -1.64 13.71 -5.93
CA TYR A 20 -1.49 14.95 -5.19
C TYR A 20 -2.55 15.98 -5.60
N SER A 21 -2.80 16.13 -6.90
CA SER A 21 -3.84 17.02 -7.41
C SER A 21 -5.22 16.64 -6.87
N SER A 22 -5.55 15.35 -6.84
CA SER A 22 -6.82 14.83 -6.30
C SER A 22 -6.97 15.14 -4.81
N VAL A 23 -5.91 14.90 -4.00
CA VAL A 23 -5.93 15.14 -2.55
C VAL A 23 -5.98 16.64 -2.22
N SER A 24 -5.30 17.46 -3.00
CA SER A 24 -5.14 18.90 -2.71
C SER A 24 -6.33 19.77 -3.13
N GLN A 25 -7.23 19.27 -3.99
CA GLN A 25 -8.35 20.05 -4.58
C GLN A 25 -9.20 20.83 -3.58
N ASN A 26 -9.33 20.35 -2.33
CA ASN A 26 -10.16 20.99 -1.29
C ASN A 26 -9.39 21.33 0.00
N LYS A 27 -8.06 21.38 -0.06
CA LYS A 27 -7.17 21.51 1.11
C LYS A 27 -6.45 22.86 1.15
N LYS A 28 -7.21 23.95 1.03
CA LYS A 28 -6.66 25.31 1.06
C LYS A 28 -6.06 25.59 2.44
N ASN A 29 -4.78 25.97 2.48
CA ASN A 29 -4.01 26.29 3.69
C ASN A 29 -3.79 25.12 4.66
N GLU A 30 -3.88 23.88 4.20
CA GLU A 30 -3.51 22.70 4.98
C GLU A 30 -2.16 22.13 4.52
N ASN A 31 -1.37 21.59 5.45
CA ASN A 31 -0.18 20.83 5.10
C ASN A 31 -0.61 19.47 4.53
N ILE A 32 -0.06 19.09 3.38
CA ILE A 32 -0.29 17.79 2.76
C ILE A 32 1.03 17.01 2.78
N PHE A 33 0.99 15.83 3.37
CA PHE A 33 2.09 14.88 3.35
C PHE A 33 1.58 13.55 2.83
N LEU A 34 2.14 13.08 1.71
CA LEU A 34 1.81 11.80 1.11
C LEU A 34 3.02 11.22 0.40
N SER A 35 3.10 9.90 0.33
CA SER A 35 4.11 9.19 -0.47
C SER A 35 3.42 8.48 -1.62
N PRO A 36 3.54 8.99 -2.86
CA PRO A 36 2.95 8.31 -4.00
C PRO A 36 3.52 6.90 -4.17
N ALA A 37 4.81 6.70 -3.87
CA ALA A 37 5.49 5.41 -4.04
C ALA A 37 4.90 4.35 -3.13
N SER A 38 4.69 4.72 -1.87
CA SER A 38 4.09 3.82 -0.90
C SER A 38 2.63 3.47 -1.28
N ILE A 39 1.85 4.46 -1.72
CA ILE A 39 0.47 4.25 -2.18
C ILE A 39 0.43 3.40 -3.45
N SER A 40 1.34 3.62 -4.42
CA SER A 40 1.45 2.81 -5.63
C SER A 40 1.74 1.35 -5.30
N LEU A 41 2.67 1.08 -4.37
CA LEU A 41 2.95 -0.28 -3.91
C LEU A 41 1.71 -0.93 -3.29
N ALA A 42 1.02 -0.21 -2.40
CA ALA A 42 -0.17 -0.71 -1.72
C ALA A 42 -1.29 -1.05 -2.72
N MET A 43 -1.56 -0.16 -3.66
CA MET A 43 -2.57 -0.37 -4.69
C MET A 43 -2.15 -1.46 -5.70
N SER A 44 -0.85 -1.64 -5.95
CA SER A 44 -0.33 -2.71 -6.81
C SER A 44 -0.59 -4.10 -6.19
N MET A 45 -0.56 -4.23 -4.86
CA MET A 45 -0.96 -5.49 -4.20
C MET A 45 -2.40 -5.88 -4.50
N CYS A 46 -3.29 -4.90 -4.71
CA CYS A 46 -4.66 -5.16 -5.14
C CYS A 46 -4.75 -5.47 -6.63
N ALA A 47 -3.97 -4.77 -7.47
CA ALA A 47 -3.96 -5.04 -8.91
C ALA A 47 -3.55 -6.48 -9.22
N VAL A 48 -2.57 -7.03 -8.50
CA VAL A 48 -2.14 -8.43 -8.71
C VAL A 48 -3.22 -9.45 -8.31
N GLY A 49 -4.14 -9.09 -7.41
CA GLY A 49 -5.30 -9.91 -7.07
C GLY A 49 -6.54 -9.63 -7.92
N ALA A 50 -6.50 -8.59 -8.76
CA ALA A 50 -7.62 -8.17 -9.60
C ALA A 50 -7.59 -8.89 -10.96
N GLN A 51 -8.76 -8.95 -11.61
CA GLN A 51 -8.90 -9.53 -12.94
C GLN A 51 -9.79 -8.64 -13.81
N GLN A 52 -9.71 -8.86 -15.13
CA GLN A 52 -10.59 -8.25 -16.14
C GLN A 52 -10.65 -6.72 -15.99
N GLU A 53 -11.85 -6.14 -15.94
CA GLU A 53 -12.05 -4.69 -15.94
C GLU A 53 -11.44 -4.00 -14.72
N THR A 54 -11.52 -4.62 -13.54
CA THR A 54 -10.87 -4.09 -12.33
C THR A 54 -9.36 -3.96 -12.53
N LEU A 55 -8.73 -5.01 -13.07
CA LEU A 55 -7.30 -4.97 -13.38
C LEU A 55 -7.00 -3.90 -14.43
N ASN A 56 -7.78 -3.82 -15.51
CA ASN A 56 -7.56 -2.86 -16.58
C ASN A 56 -7.61 -1.41 -16.09
N GLN A 57 -8.57 -1.08 -15.23
CA GLN A 57 -8.69 0.26 -14.65
C GLN A 57 -7.50 0.60 -13.76
N MET A 58 -7.01 -0.37 -12.98
CA MET A 58 -5.83 -0.18 -12.13
C MET A 58 -4.56 0.02 -12.97
N LEU A 59 -4.33 -0.82 -13.99
CA LEU A 59 -3.18 -0.67 -14.89
C LEU A 59 -3.20 0.70 -15.58
N LYS A 60 -4.37 1.16 -16.03
CA LYS A 60 -4.55 2.50 -16.60
C LYS A 60 -4.24 3.61 -15.61
N ALA A 61 -4.66 3.48 -14.35
CA ALA A 61 -4.37 4.46 -13.30
C ALA A 61 -2.86 4.57 -13.02
N PHE A 62 -2.13 3.45 -13.10
CA PHE A 62 -0.67 3.40 -12.97
C PHE A 62 0.11 3.70 -14.26
N GLU A 63 -0.59 3.95 -15.37
CA GLU A 63 0.00 4.19 -16.69
C GLU A 63 0.90 3.04 -17.19
N VAL A 64 0.60 1.80 -16.80
CA VAL A 64 1.31 0.60 -17.28
C VAL A 64 0.44 -0.22 -18.23
N SER A 65 1.08 -0.94 -19.16
CA SER A 65 0.40 -1.70 -20.20
C SER A 65 -0.03 -3.11 -19.79
N SER A 66 0.57 -3.67 -18.73
CA SER A 66 0.33 -5.06 -18.32
C SER A 66 0.67 -5.31 -16.84
N GLY A 67 0.14 -6.41 -16.28
CA GLY A 67 0.52 -6.87 -14.95
C GLY A 67 2.01 -7.19 -14.82
N ASN A 68 2.65 -7.70 -15.88
CA ASN A 68 4.10 -7.95 -15.88
C ASN A 68 4.91 -6.66 -15.78
N GLU A 69 4.48 -5.60 -16.46
CA GLU A 69 5.11 -4.28 -16.35
C GLU A 69 4.89 -3.67 -14.95
N LEU A 70 3.71 -3.88 -14.36
CA LEU A 70 3.44 -3.50 -12.98
C LEU A 70 4.39 -4.18 -11.99
N ILE A 71 4.57 -5.50 -12.10
CA ILE A 71 5.49 -6.26 -11.23
C ILE A 71 6.93 -5.74 -11.36
N LYS A 72 7.42 -5.53 -12.59
CA LYS A 72 8.76 -4.95 -12.81
C LYS A 72 8.91 -3.56 -12.18
N THR A 73 7.85 -2.75 -12.26
CA THR A 73 7.80 -1.43 -11.64
C THR A 73 7.87 -1.54 -10.11
N VAL A 74 7.11 -2.46 -9.53
CA VAL A 74 7.14 -2.75 -8.08
C VAL A 74 8.53 -3.19 -7.64
N GLU A 75 9.18 -4.10 -8.38
CA GLU A 75 10.54 -4.56 -8.08
C GLU A 75 11.54 -3.40 -8.03
N GLN A 76 11.54 -2.52 -9.04
CA GLN A 76 12.43 -1.36 -9.08
C GLN A 76 12.18 -0.38 -7.92
N ILE A 77 10.92 -0.15 -7.54
CA ILE A 77 10.56 0.70 -6.40
C ILE A 77 11.04 0.07 -5.09
N MET A 78 10.84 -1.24 -4.93
CA MET A 78 11.26 -1.98 -3.74
C MET A 78 12.78 -2.03 -3.60
N ASP A 79 13.52 -2.13 -4.70
CA ASP A 79 14.98 -2.05 -4.71
C ASP A 79 15.47 -0.67 -4.25
N ILE A 80 14.84 0.41 -4.72
CA ILE A 80 15.16 1.77 -4.26
C ILE A 80 14.91 1.92 -2.76
N PHE A 81 13.76 1.43 -2.29
CA PHE A 81 13.46 1.48 -0.88
C PHE A 81 14.41 0.62 -0.03
N SER A 82 14.83 -0.53 -0.55
CA SER A 82 15.85 -1.36 0.09
C SER A 82 17.18 -0.61 0.22
N ILE A 83 17.60 0.13 -0.80
CA ILE A 83 18.80 0.97 -0.74
C ILE A 83 18.61 2.12 0.27
N ALA A 84 17.48 2.82 0.21
CA ALA A 84 17.20 3.97 1.08
C ALA A 84 17.10 3.58 2.56
N THR A 85 16.62 2.37 2.87
CA THR A 85 16.56 1.85 4.26
C THR A 85 17.93 1.50 4.83
N GLN A 86 18.97 1.38 4.00
CA GLN A 86 20.35 1.11 4.43
C GLN A 86 21.17 2.39 4.64
N ASP A 87 20.66 3.55 4.25
CA ASP A 87 21.35 4.82 4.45
C ASP A 87 21.39 5.15 5.95
N LYS A 88 22.58 5.43 6.48
CA LYS A 88 22.74 5.78 7.90
C LYS A 88 22.29 7.21 8.22
N GLN A 89 22.13 8.05 7.21
CA GLN A 89 21.68 9.44 7.35
C GLN A 89 20.16 9.57 7.25
N VAL A 90 19.48 8.55 6.71
CA VAL A 90 18.03 8.54 6.49
C VAL A 90 17.41 7.35 7.20
N GLN A 91 16.47 7.60 8.11
CA GLN A 91 15.65 6.55 8.68
C GLN A 91 14.38 6.38 7.86
N LEU A 92 14.42 5.47 6.90
CA LEU A 92 13.24 5.04 6.17
C LEU A 92 12.69 3.74 6.78
N LYS A 93 11.37 3.70 7.04
CA LYS A 93 10.65 2.46 7.35
C LYS A 93 9.39 2.37 6.50
N LEU A 94 9.17 1.19 5.94
CA LEU A 94 7.95 0.84 5.21
C LEU A 94 7.26 -0.28 5.96
N ALA A 95 5.95 -0.15 6.15
CA ALA A 95 5.13 -1.20 6.70
C ALA A 95 3.82 -1.28 5.95
N ASN A 96 3.65 -2.42 5.28
CA ASN A 96 2.52 -2.75 4.43
C ASN A 96 1.87 -4.04 4.94
N ARG A 97 0.54 -4.04 5.05
CA ARG A 97 -0.22 -5.24 5.36
C ARG A 97 -1.63 -5.16 4.82
N LEU A 98 -2.13 -6.28 4.31
CA LEU A 98 -3.53 -6.44 3.97
C LEU A 98 -4.27 -7.21 5.07
N TYR A 99 -5.53 -6.88 5.28
CA TYR A 99 -6.43 -7.57 6.19
C TYR A 99 -7.72 -7.91 5.42
N ALA A 100 -8.03 -9.19 5.25
CA ALA A 100 -9.27 -9.63 4.62
C ALA A 100 -10.24 -10.24 5.64
N GLN A 101 -11.52 -10.24 5.32
CA GLN A 101 -12.52 -10.92 6.12
C GLN A 101 -12.24 -12.44 6.17
N LYS A 102 -12.30 -13.02 7.36
CA LYS A 102 -11.91 -14.42 7.63
C LYS A 102 -12.69 -15.47 6.85
N ALA A 103 -13.87 -15.11 6.34
CA ALA A 103 -14.71 -16.01 5.56
C ALA A 103 -14.11 -16.33 4.17
N TYR A 104 -13.13 -15.56 3.70
CA TYR A 104 -12.52 -15.78 2.40
C TYR A 104 -11.39 -16.80 2.44
N GLN A 105 -11.42 -17.71 1.46
CA GLN A 105 -10.28 -18.56 1.14
C GLN A 105 -9.36 -17.82 0.16
N LEU A 106 -8.17 -17.47 0.63
CA LEU A 106 -7.17 -16.74 -0.15
C LEU A 106 -6.32 -17.72 -0.96
N GLN A 107 -6.03 -17.37 -2.22
CA GLN A 107 -5.18 -18.19 -3.08
C GLN A 107 -3.72 -18.13 -2.63
N GLU A 108 -3.08 -19.29 -2.45
CA GLU A 108 -1.68 -19.37 -2.00
C GLU A 108 -0.70 -18.66 -2.94
N GLU A 109 -0.96 -18.70 -4.25
CA GLU A 109 -0.14 -18.02 -5.25
C GLU A 109 -0.16 -16.50 -5.05
N TYR A 110 -1.34 -15.93 -4.81
CA TYR A 110 -1.48 -14.51 -4.49
C TYR A 110 -0.71 -14.14 -3.21
N LEU A 111 -0.83 -14.94 -2.15
CA LEU A 111 -0.11 -14.72 -0.90
C LEU A 111 1.41 -14.74 -1.11
N LYS A 112 1.92 -15.66 -1.93
CA LYS A 112 3.35 -15.72 -2.28
C LYS A 112 3.80 -14.48 -3.02
N ILE A 113 3.01 -13.98 -3.97
CA ILE A 113 3.32 -12.74 -4.70
C ILE A 113 3.39 -11.55 -3.72
N VAL A 114 2.39 -11.38 -2.86
CA VAL A 114 2.36 -10.30 -1.84
C VAL A 114 3.61 -10.36 -0.95
N GLN A 115 3.97 -11.55 -0.48
CA GLN A 115 5.13 -11.74 0.38
C GLN A 115 6.46 -11.46 -0.35
N ILE A 116 6.64 -11.99 -1.57
CA ILE A 116 7.91 -11.94 -2.29
C ILE A 116 8.17 -10.54 -2.83
N PHE A 117 7.22 -9.98 -3.58
CA PHE A 117 7.40 -8.73 -4.33
C PHE A 117 7.15 -7.50 -3.47
N PHE A 118 6.24 -7.55 -2.50
CA PHE A 118 5.86 -6.37 -1.72
C PHE A 118 6.40 -6.38 -0.29
N LYS A 119 7.05 -7.48 0.14
CA LYS A 119 7.50 -7.70 1.52
C LYS A 119 6.40 -7.41 2.54
N ALA A 120 5.17 -7.73 2.16
CA ALA A 120 3.97 -7.49 2.94
C ALA A 120 3.34 -8.82 3.34
N ASP A 121 2.54 -8.78 4.40
CA ASP A 121 1.72 -9.92 4.80
C ASP A 121 0.24 -9.65 4.48
N MET A 122 -0.52 -10.73 4.39
CA MET A 122 -1.97 -10.70 4.44
C MET A 122 -2.47 -11.46 5.68
N LYS A 123 -3.40 -10.87 6.41
CA LYS A 123 -4.03 -11.47 7.59
C LYS A 123 -5.54 -11.58 7.40
N LEU A 124 -6.13 -12.56 8.08
CA LEU A 124 -7.57 -12.70 8.18
C LEU A 124 -8.04 -12.07 9.50
N GLU A 125 -9.11 -11.29 9.41
CA GLU A 125 -9.79 -10.63 10.54
C GLU A 125 -11.28 -10.95 10.49
N ASP A 126 -11.98 -10.86 11.62
CA ASP A 126 -13.44 -10.96 11.64
C ASP A 126 -14.08 -9.59 11.72
N PHE A 127 -14.23 -8.93 10.58
CA PHE A 127 -14.90 -7.64 10.51
C PHE A 127 -16.41 -7.74 10.77
N GLU A 128 -17.03 -8.87 10.40
CA GLU A 128 -18.48 -9.07 10.56
C GLU A 128 -18.89 -9.13 12.03
N ASN A 129 -18.17 -9.89 12.86
CA ASN A 129 -18.55 -10.14 14.25
C ASN A 129 -17.63 -9.46 15.28
N GLU A 130 -16.42 -9.07 14.89
CA GLU A 130 -15.39 -8.52 15.80
C GLU A 130 -14.75 -7.23 15.25
N SER A 131 -15.50 -6.37 14.56
CA SER A 131 -14.97 -5.13 13.93
C SER A 131 -14.15 -4.26 14.89
N ALA A 132 -14.63 -4.08 16.13
CA ALA A 132 -13.93 -3.27 17.14
C ALA A 132 -12.59 -3.89 17.54
N GLN A 133 -12.53 -5.21 17.70
CA GLN A 133 -11.31 -5.94 18.03
C GLN A 133 -10.35 -5.96 16.84
N ALA A 134 -10.87 -6.08 15.60
CA ALA A 134 -10.06 -5.96 14.39
C ALA A 134 -9.40 -4.57 14.31
N VAL A 135 -10.15 -3.49 14.58
CA VAL A 135 -9.59 -2.13 14.68
C VAL A 135 -8.48 -2.05 15.72
N GLN A 136 -8.68 -2.61 16.91
CA GLN A 136 -7.66 -2.63 17.97
C GLN A 136 -6.39 -3.37 17.52
N ARG A 137 -6.53 -4.55 16.90
CA ARG A 137 -5.40 -5.36 16.39
C ARG A 137 -4.64 -4.63 15.28
N ILE A 138 -5.36 -4.03 14.33
CA ILE A 138 -4.76 -3.26 13.23
C ILE A 138 -4.00 -2.05 13.78
N ASN A 139 -4.63 -1.24 14.64
CA ASN A 139 -3.97 -0.08 15.24
C ASN A 139 -2.74 -0.44 16.05
N THR A 140 -2.81 -1.52 16.84
CA THR A 140 -1.66 -2.00 17.63
C THR A 140 -0.50 -2.37 16.71
N TRP A 141 -0.78 -3.05 15.60
CA TRP A 141 0.25 -3.38 14.63
C TRP A 141 0.86 -2.14 13.97
N VAL A 142 0.04 -1.17 13.54
CA VAL A 142 0.51 0.10 12.95
C VAL A 142 1.38 0.88 13.94
N GLU A 143 0.95 0.95 15.19
CA GLU A 143 1.69 1.64 16.25
C GLU A 143 3.08 1.03 16.42
N GLN A 144 3.18 -0.30 16.46
CA GLN A 144 4.46 -1.02 16.54
C GLN A 144 5.35 -0.77 15.32
N GLN A 145 4.79 -0.79 14.11
CA GLN A 145 5.56 -0.58 12.89
C GLN A 145 6.09 0.85 12.74
N THR A 146 5.39 1.82 13.34
CA THR A 146 5.68 3.25 13.22
C THR A 146 6.42 3.82 14.42
N ASN A 147 7.01 2.98 15.28
CA ASN A 147 7.67 3.39 16.54
C ASN A 147 6.76 4.24 17.44
N ASN A 148 5.48 3.89 17.49
CA ASN A 148 4.41 4.57 18.22
C ASN A 148 4.07 6.00 17.76
N LEU A 149 4.50 6.40 16.55
CA LEU A 149 4.20 7.72 15.98
C LEU A 149 2.79 7.80 15.41
N ILE A 150 2.31 6.72 14.78
CA ILE A 150 0.94 6.63 14.28
C ILE A 150 0.15 5.76 15.25
N ARG A 151 -0.80 6.39 15.93
CA ARG A 151 -1.71 5.74 16.88
C ARG A 151 -3.13 5.95 16.44
N ASN A 152 -4.00 4.99 16.72
CA ASN A 152 -5.43 5.07 16.40
C ASN A 152 -5.68 5.45 14.93
N LEU A 153 -4.96 4.81 13.99
CA LEU A 153 -5.11 5.04 12.56
C LEU A 153 -6.56 4.85 12.10
N LEU A 154 -7.20 3.79 12.61
CA LEU A 154 -8.60 3.49 12.39
C LEU A 154 -9.40 3.74 13.67
N SER A 155 -10.59 4.29 13.52
CA SER A 155 -11.63 4.29 14.55
C SER A 155 -12.59 3.12 14.32
N THR A 156 -13.42 2.82 15.33
CA THR A 156 -14.49 1.81 15.20
C THR A 156 -15.57 2.19 14.19
N ARG A 157 -15.57 3.43 13.68
CA ARG A 157 -16.48 3.88 12.62
C ARG A 157 -15.95 3.58 11.22
N ASP A 158 -14.64 3.40 11.09
CA ASP A 158 -13.98 3.17 9.79
C ASP A 158 -14.08 1.70 9.35
N VAL A 159 -14.37 0.78 10.28
CA VAL A 159 -14.51 -0.65 10.03
C VAL A 159 -15.90 -1.11 10.44
N THR A 160 -16.67 -1.53 9.46
CA THR A 160 -18.05 -2.02 9.63
C THR A 160 -18.14 -3.53 9.39
N PRO A 161 -19.25 -4.17 9.78
CA PRO A 161 -19.51 -5.56 9.42
C PRO A 161 -19.46 -5.87 7.92
N ASP A 162 -19.62 -4.87 7.05
CA ASP A 162 -19.54 -5.01 5.59
C ASP A 162 -18.11 -4.89 5.04
N THR A 163 -17.12 -4.61 5.90
CA THR A 163 -15.72 -4.51 5.48
C THR A 163 -15.22 -5.87 5.02
N ARG A 164 -14.57 -5.91 3.85
CA ARG A 164 -14.04 -7.16 3.26
C ARG A 164 -12.53 -7.17 3.08
N LEU A 165 -11.94 -6.01 2.85
CA LEU A 165 -10.51 -5.84 2.69
C LEU A 165 -10.09 -4.46 3.23
N ILE A 166 -9.02 -4.43 4.00
CA ILE A 166 -8.32 -3.21 4.41
C ILE A 166 -6.87 -3.34 3.94
N ILE A 167 -6.34 -2.28 3.37
CA ILE A 167 -4.93 -2.18 2.99
C ILE A 167 -4.33 -1.09 3.88
N ILE A 168 -3.32 -1.47 4.67
CA ILE A 168 -2.57 -0.51 5.46
C ILE A 168 -1.23 -0.30 4.80
N ASN A 169 -0.97 0.97 4.50
CA ASN A 169 0.29 1.47 3.99
C ASN A 169 0.81 2.51 4.97
N SER A 170 2.06 2.33 5.42
CA SER A 170 2.73 3.32 6.26
C SER A 170 4.17 3.48 5.83
N ILE A 171 4.58 4.73 5.74
CA ILE A 171 5.95 5.14 5.47
C ILE A 171 6.37 6.13 6.54
N TYR A 172 7.52 5.87 7.15
CA TYR A 172 8.16 6.78 8.09
C TYR A 172 9.51 7.17 7.52
N PHE A 173 9.78 8.47 7.52
CA PHE A 173 11.01 9.07 7.05
C PHE A 173 11.51 10.07 8.09
N LYS A 174 12.78 10.00 8.46
CA LYS A 174 13.46 10.98 9.33
C LYS A 174 14.89 11.19 8.87
#